data_AF-A0A540KT69-F1
#
_entry.id   AF-A0A540KT69-F1
#
_cell.length_a   1.000
_cell.length_b   1.000
_cell.length_c   1.000
_cell.angle_alpha   90.00
_cell.angle_beta   90.00
_cell.angle_gamma   90.00
#
_symmetry.space_group_name_H-M   'P 1'
#
loop_
_entity.id
_entity.type
_entity.pdbx_description
1 polymer ?
#
loop_
_entity_poly.entity_id
_entity_poly.type
_entity_poly.pdbx_seq_one_letter_code
_entity_poly.pdbx_strand_id
1 'polypeptide(L)'
;MAFMMSMTPGIRSSQSPSPSPSSPPLSQPQPPASLPVRTIPGAYGWPLLGPVSDRLDYFWFQGPETFFKKRTEKYKSTVFRTNVPPSFPLFLNVNPNVVAVLDCKSFSYMFDMELVEKKNVLVGDFMPSVKVTGDLI
;
A
#
# COMPACT_ATOMS: atom_id res chain seq x y z
N MET A 1 58.85 54.80 19.54
CA MET A 1 57.77 55.58 20.17
C MET A 1 56.90 56.16 19.05
N ALA A 2 55.59 56.22 19.30
CA ALA A 2 54.46 56.28 18.36
C ALA A 2 54.54 57.28 17.20
N PHE A 3 53.95 56.90 16.05
CA PHE A 3 53.17 57.76 15.14
C PHE A 3 52.29 56.82 14.27
N MET A 4 51.00 56.67 14.61
CA MET A 4 49.82 57.28 13.97
C MET A 4 49.22 56.46 12.81
N MET A 5 47.89 56.41 12.84
CA MET A 5 46.98 55.60 12.05
C MET A 5 46.98 55.95 10.56
N SER A 6 46.76 54.96 9.70
CA SER A 6 46.09 55.14 8.41
C SER A 6 45.06 54.03 8.26
N MET A 7 43.80 54.33 8.58
CA MET A 7 42.67 53.50 8.20
C MET A 7 42.15 54.00 6.86
N THR A 8 42.45 53.25 5.80
CA THR A 8 41.82 53.44 4.49
C THR A 8 40.50 52.67 4.49
N PRO A 9 39.34 53.28 4.16
CA PRO A 9 38.11 52.51 4.01
C PRO A 9 38.16 51.77 2.67
N GLY A 10 38.38 50.46 2.74
CA GLY A 10 38.21 49.57 1.59
C GLY A 10 36.74 49.58 1.16
N ILE A 11 36.48 50.17 0.00
CA ILE A 11 35.18 50.14 -0.69
C ILE A 11 34.80 48.67 -0.89
N ARG A 12 33.71 48.24 -0.25
CA ARG A 12 33.16 46.89 -0.38
C ARG A 12 32.51 46.79 -1.76
N SER A 13 33.21 46.16 -2.71
CA SER A 13 32.67 45.82 -4.02
C SER A 13 31.41 44.97 -3.85
N SER A 14 30.29 45.46 -4.38
CA SER A 14 29.03 44.72 -4.47
C SER A 14 29.24 43.44 -5.29
N GLN A 15 29.24 42.28 -4.62
CA GLN A 15 29.25 40.99 -5.30
C GLN A 15 27.85 40.71 -5.84
N SER A 16 27.77 40.51 -7.16
CA SER A 16 26.59 40.03 -7.87
C SER A 16 26.17 38.66 -7.35
N PRO A 17 24.86 38.36 -7.21
CA PRO A 17 24.42 37.05 -6.74
C PRO A 17 24.73 35.96 -7.78
N SER A 18 25.38 34.89 -7.32
CA SER A 18 25.65 33.68 -8.10
C SER A 18 24.34 33.04 -8.61
N PRO A 19 24.31 32.48 -9.84
CA PRO A 19 23.12 31.81 -10.35
C PRO A 19 22.81 30.54 -9.54
N SER A 20 21.56 30.40 -9.13
CA SER A 20 21.04 29.23 -8.41
C SER A 20 21.23 27.94 -9.22
N PRO A 21 21.53 26.79 -8.59
CA PRO A 21 21.60 25.51 -9.28
C PRO A 21 20.22 25.17 -9.84
N SER A 22 20.15 24.98 -11.16
CA SER A 22 18.96 24.50 -11.86
C SER A 22 18.54 23.15 -11.31
N SER A 23 17.30 23.07 -10.84
CA SER A 23 16.66 21.82 -10.45
C SER A 23 16.69 20.83 -11.63
N PRO A 24 16.92 19.53 -11.41
CA PRO A 24 16.80 18.55 -12.48
C PRO A 24 15.39 18.62 -13.09
N PRO A 25 15.24 18.47 -14.41
CA PRO A 25 13.92 18.48 -15.03
C PRO A 25 13.05 17.40 -14.38
N LEU A 26 11.86 17.81 -13.93
CA LEU A 26 10.80 16.88 -13.53
C LEU A 26 10.66 15.87 -14.67
N SER A 27 10.87 14.60 -14.37
CA SER A 27 10.72 13.52 -15.34
C SER A 27 9.34 13.62 -15.97
N GLN A 28 9.29 13.87 -17.28
CA GLN A 28 8.04 13.92 -18.02
C GLN A 28 7.28 12.60 -17.79
N PRO A 29 5.95 12.61 -17.60
CA PRO A 29 5.18 11.38 -17.48
C PRO A 29 5.41 10.54 -18.73
N GLN A 30 6.14 9.43 -18.58
CA GLN A 30 6.25 8.48 -19.68
C GLN A 30 4.84 7.94 -19.96
N PRO A 31 4.43 7.84 -21.24
CA PRO A 31 3.16 7.25 -21.59
C PRO A 31 3.09 5.85 -20.96
N PRO A 32 1.95 5.46 -20.36
CA PRO A 32 1.83 4.20 -19.65
C PRO A 32 2.17 3.07 -20.60
N ALA A 33 3.27 2.36 -20.33
CA ALA A 33 3.59 1.13 -21.03
C ALA A 33 2.39 0.18 -20.89
N SER A 34 1.79 -0.22 -22.00
CA SER A 34 0.64 -1.12 -21.99
C SER A 34 1.08 -2.51 -21.54
N LEU A 35 0.72 -2.86 -20.31
CA LEU A 35 0.95 -4.20 -19.79
C LEU A 35 -0.05 -5.19 -20.41
N PRO A 36 0.35 -6.44 -20.69
CA PRO A 36 -0.58 -7.44 -21.18
C PRO A 36 -1.65 -7.73 -20.12
N VAL A 37 -2.92 -7.70 -20.53
CA VAL A 37 -4.05 -8.05 -19.66
C VAL A 37 -4.02 -9.56 -19.39
N ARG A 38 -4.10 -9.95 -18.12
CA ARG A 38 -4.12 -11.34 -17.67
C ARG A 38 -5.31 -11.58 -16.76
N THR A 39 -5.86 -12.79 -16.79
CA THR A 39 -6.85 -13.24 -15.81
C THR A 39 -6.22 -13.32 -14.43
N ILE A 40 -6.90 -12.84 -13.39
CA ILE A 40 -6.42 -12.93 -12.01
C ILE A 40 -6.41 -14.41 -11.59
N PRO A 41 -5.23 -14.99 -11.29
CA PRO A 41 -5.11 -16.40 -10.92
C PRO A 41 -5.64 -16.66 -9.50
N GLY A 42 -5.78 -17.93 -9.14
CA GLY A 42 -6.30 -18.38 -7.85
C GLY A 42 -7.80 -18.65 -7.85
N ALA A 43 -8.27 -19.27 -6.76
CA ALA A 43 -9.66 -19.67 -6.57
C ALA A 43 -9.99 -19.70 -5.07
N TYR A 44 -11.29 -19.75 -4.75
CA TYR A 44 -11.78 -19.75 -3.37
C TYR A 44 -12.00 -21.16 -2.80
N GLY A 45 -11.78 -22.21 -3.61
CA GLY A 45 -12.02 -23.60 -3.22
C GLY A 45 -13.50 -23.96 -3.17
N TRP A 46 -13.81 -25.08 -2.52
CA TRP A 46 -15.20 -25.50 -2.29
C TRP A 46 -15.89 -24.60 -1.28
N PRO A 47 -17.21 -24.34 -1.41
CA PRO A 47 -17.96 -23.56 -0.43
C PRO A 47 -17.72 -24.08 0.99
N LEU A 48 -17.47 -23.16 1.93
CA LEU A 48 -17.11 -23.42 3.34
C LEU A 48 -15.74 -24.09 3.56
N LEU A 49 -15.42 -25.18 2.86
CA LEU A 49 -14.17 -25.92 3.07
C LEU A 49 -12.93 -25.13 2.64
N GLY A 50 -13.00 -24.42 1.51
CA GLY A 50 -11.90 -23.57 1.02
C GLY A 50 -11.53 -22.49 2.04
N PRO A 51 -12.48 -21.64 2.47
CA PRO A 51 -12.22 -20.62 3.49
C PRO A 51 -11.78 -21.17 4.86
N VAL A 52 -12.24 -22.36 5.26
CA VAL A 52 -11.79 -23.00 6.50
C VAL A 52 -10.35 -23.46 6.38
N SER A 53 -9.99 -24.12 5.28
CA SER A 53 -8.61 -24.55 5.03
C SER A 53 -7.65 -23.37 4.97
N ASP A 54 -8.02 -22.33 4.22
CA ASP A 54 -7.20 -21.11 4.11
C ASP A 54 -7.05 -20.41 5.47
N ARG A 55 -8.10 -20.40 6.30
CA ARG A 55 -8.03 -19.87 7.67
C ARG A 55 -7.06 -20.66 8.55
N LEU A 56 -7.07 -21.99 8.46
CA LEU A 56 -6.14 -22.84 9.21
C LEU A 56 -4.69 -22.61 8.77
N ASP A 57 -4.46 -22.50 7.46
CA ASP A 57 -3.14 -22.13 6.93
C ASP A 57 -2.69 -20.76 7.42
N TYR A 58 -3.58 -19.76 7.37
CA TYR A 58 -3.28 -18.38 7.73
C TYR A 58 -2.87 -18.22 9.20
N PHE A 59 -3.56 -18.91 10.13
CA PHE A 59 -3.33 -18.73 11.57
C PHE A 59 -2.48 -19.82 12.23
N TRP A 60 -2.55 -21.08 11.79
CA TRP A 60 -1.93 -22.22 12.50
C TRP A 60 -0.81 -22.91 11.73
N PHE A 61 -0.99 -23.22 10.45
CA PHE A 61 -0.04 -24.07 9.73
C PHE A 61 1.08 -23.32 9.00
N GLN A 62 0.83 -22.08 8.56
CA GLN A 62 1.80 -21.32 7.75
C GLN A 62 2.13 -19.96 8.37
N GLY A 63 1.12 -19.28 8.89
CA GLY A 63 1.22 -17.87 9.28
C GLY A 63 1.01 -16.93 8.08
N PRO A 64 0.68 -15.64 8.33
CA PRO A 64 0.27 -14.70 7.28
C PRO A 64 1.31 -14.47 6.18
N GLU A 65 2.59 -14.29 6.55
CA GLU A 65 3.66 -14.01 5.59
C GLU A 65 3.84 -15.18 4.61
N THR A 66 4.04 -16.39 5.15
CA THR A 66 4.22 -17.61 4.37
C THR A 66 2.99 -17.93 3.53
N PHE A 67 1.79 -17.68 4.07
CA PHE A 67 0.51 -17.88 3.40
C PHE A 67 0.45 -17.11 2.07
N PHE A 68 0.83 -15.84 2.08
CA PHE A 68 0.86 -15.01 0.88
C PHE A 68 2.05 -15.34 -0.01
N LYS A 69 3.24 -15.51 0.55
CA LYS A 69 4.46 -15.83 -0.21
C LYS A 69 4.32 -17.10 -1.05
N LYS A 70 3.81 -18.19 -0.46
CA LYS A 70 3.56 -19.46 -1.17
C LYS A 70 2.58 -19.29 -2.34
N ARG A 71 1.55 -18.45 -2.19
CA ARG A 71 0.56 -18.19 -3.26
C ARG A 71 1.15 -17.33 -4.37
N THR A 72 1.96 -16.33 -4.03
CA THR A 72 2.74 -15.56 -5.01
C THR A 72 3.65 -16.48 -5.84
N GLU A 73 4.36 -17.40 -5.19
CA GLU A 73 5.25 -18.36 -5.85
C GLU A 73 4.49 -19.37 -6.70
N LYS A 74 3.32 -19.85 -6.24
CA LYS A 74 2.46 -20.80 -6.95
C LYS A 74 1.85 -20.20 -8.22
N TYR A 75 1.33 -18.98 -8.13
CA TYR A 75 0.63 -18.33 -9.25
C TYR A 75 1.55 -17.47 -10.13
N LYS A 76 2.81 -17.27 -9.73
CA LYS A 76 3.76 -16.36 -10.39
C LYS A 76 3.16 -14.96 -10.58
N SER A 77 2.42 -14.50 -9.57
CA SER A 77 1.69 -13.23 -9.58
C SER A 77 1.62 -12.65 -8.18
N THR A 78 1.80 -11.34 -8.07
CA THR A 78 1.57 -10.55 -6.83
C THR A 78 0.10 -10.19 -6.64
N VAL A 79 -0.74 -10.47 -7.65
CA VAL A 79 -2.19 -10.26 -7.62
C VAL A 79 -2.89 -11.60 -7.83
N PHE A 80 -3.68 -12.07 -6.86
CA PHE A 80 -4.38 -13.36 -6.95
C PHE A 80 -5.61 -13.44 -6.04
N ARG A 81 -6.53 -14.36 -6.38
CA ARG A 81 -7.71 -14.71 -5.58
C ARG A 81 -7.33 -15.67 -4.46
N THR A 82 -7.82 -15.40 -3.25
CA THR A 82 -7.65 -16.26 -2.08
C THR A 82 -8.76 -15.97 -1.07
N ASN A 83 -8.93 -16.83 -0.07
CA ASN A 83 -9.72 -16.49 1.11
C ASN A 83 -8.82 -15.85 2.18
N VAL A 84 -9.32 -14.86 2.92
CA VAL A 84 -8.66 -14.27 4.09
C VAL A 84 -9.64 -14.27 5.27
N PRO A 85 -9.20 -14.56 6.51
CA PRO A 85 -10.08 -14.46 7.68
C PRO A 85 -10.56 -13.02 7.94
N PRO A 86 -11.74 -12.81 8.57
CA PRO A 86 -12.60 -13.81 9.20
C PRO A 86 -13.38 -14.68 8.22
N SER A 87 -13.63 -15.93 8.61
CA SER A 87 -14.44 -16.88 7.82
C SER A 87 -15.18 -17.86 8.75
N PHE A 88 -16.08 -18.66 8.16
CA PHE A 88 -16.70 -19.84 8.80
C PHE A 88 -15.65 -20.72 9.52
N PRO A 89 -15.95 -21.39 10.64
CA PRO A 89 -17.25 -21.49 11.34
C PRO A 89 -17.54 -20.38 12.34
N LEU A 90 -16.54 -19.53 12.66
CA LEU A 90 -16.69 -18.55 13.73
C LEU A 90 -17.43 -17.27 13.30
N PHE A 91 -17.57 -17.05 12.00
CA PHE A 91 -18.28 -15.91 11.43
C PHE A 91 -19.23 -16.41 10.34
N LEU A 92 -20.51 -16.11 10.50
CA LEU A 92 -21.59 -16.62 9.63
C LEU A 92 -22.12 -15.60 8.62
N ASN A 93 -21.70 -14.33 8.73
CA ASN A 93 -22.17 -13.24 7.87
C ASN A 93 -20.99 -12.40 7.36
N VAL A 94 -19.98 -13.09 6.83
CA VAL A 94 -18.79 -12.50 6.23
C VAL A 94 -18.47 -13.22 4.92
N ASN A 95 -17.94 -12.48 3.96
CA ASN A 95 -17.41 -12.97 2.70
C ASN A 95 -15.88 -13.01 2.78
N PRO A 96 -15.28 -14.20 2.86
CA PRO A 96 -13.82 -14.33 2.99
C PRO A 96 -13.08 -14.14 1.66
N ASN A 97 -13.80 -14.07 0.53
CA ASN A 97 -13.23 -14.05 -0.81
C ASN A 97 -12.60 -12.69 -1.12
N VAL A 98 -11.28 -12.65 -1.34
CA VAL A 98 -10.57 -11.41 -1.70
C VAL A 98 -9.72 -11.56 -2.97
N VAL A 99 -9.32 -10.43 -3.53
CA VAL A 99 -8.19 -10.33 -4.46
C VAL A 99 -7.04 -9.69 -3.69
N ALA A 100 -5.99 -10.47 -3.42
CA ALA A 100 -4.79 -9.95 -2.78
C ALA A 100 -3.99 -9.11 -3.77
N VAL A 101 -3.45 -7.99 -3.31
CA VAL A 101 -2.55 -7.08 -4.07
C VAL A 101 -1.28 -6.87 -3.24
N LEU A 102 -0.17 -7.47 -3.68
CA LEU A 102 1.04 -7.65 -2.86
C LEU A 102 2.29 -6.96 -3.42
N ASP A 103 2.13 -6.00 -4.34
CA ASP A 103 3.22 -5.16 -4.85
C ASP A 103 2.85 -3.68 -4.75
N CYS A 104 3.86 -2.80 -4.71
CA CYS A 104 3.65 -1.37 -4.48
C CYS A 104 2.77 -0.71 -5.55
N LYS A 105 2.83 -1.18 -6.81
CA LYS A 105 2.09 -0.58 -7.92
C LYS A 105 0.61 -0.96 -7.89
N SER A 106 0.29 -2.21 -7.57
CA SER A 106 -1.10 -2.63 -7.38
C SER A 106 -1.69 -2.09 -6.08
N PHE A 107 -0.90 -2.05 -5.00
CA PHE A 107 -1.35 -1.58 -3.69
C PHE A 107 -1.67 -0.08 -3.67
N SER A 108 -0.99 0.75 -4.46
CA SER A 108 -1.25 2.20 -4.51
C SER A 108 -2.70 2.55 -4.88
N TYR A 109 -3.39 1.69 -5.63
CA TYR A 109 -4.80 1.89 -5.98
C TYR A 109 -5.75 1.74 -4.79
N MET A 110 -5.31 1.18 -3.66
CA MET A 110 -6.11 1.11 -2.43
C MET A 110 -6.35 2.47 -1.78
N PHE A 111 -5.67 3.53 -2.23
CA PHE A 111 -5.84 4.91 -1.74
C PHE A 111 -6.71 5.78 -2.65
N ASP A 112 -7.12 5.25 -3.81
CA ASP A 112 -7.95 5.98 -4.77
C ASP A 112 -9.44 5.78 -4.46
N MET A 113 -10.07 6.81 -3.90
CA MET A 113 -11.49 6.78 -3.50
C MET A 113 -12.45 6.75 -4.70
N GLU A 114 -11.98 7.00 -5.93
CA GLU A 114 -12.79 6.80 -7.14
C GLU A 114 -12.85 5.32 -7.55
N LEU A 115 -11.89 4.51 -7.10
CA LEU A 115 -11.77 3.09 -7.44
C LEU A 115 -12.22 2.16 -6.29
N VAL A 116 -12.09 2.59 -5.04
CA VAL A 116 -12.41 1.76 -3.87
C VAL A 116 -13.33 2.45 -2.88
N GLU A 117 -14.31 1.69 -2.38
CA GLU A 117 -15.14 2.09 -1.25
C GLU A 117 -14.47 1.70 0.08
N LYS A 118 -14.47 2.61 1.06
CA LYS A 118 -13.86 2.41 2.39
C LYS A 118 -14.87 2.34 3.54
N LYS A 119 -16.16 2.21 3.24
CA LYS A 119 -17.22 2.12 4.25
C LYS A 119 -17.19 0.76 4.94
N ASN A 120 -17.17 0.74 6.27
CA ASN A 120 -17.30 -0.47 7.10
C ASN A 120 -16.27 -1.60 6.85
N VAL A 121 -15.12 -1.29 6.24
CA VAL A 121 -14.08 -2.29 5.88
C VAL A 121 -12.79 -2.17 6.71
N LEU A 122 -12.82 -1.44 7.82
CA LEU A 122 -11.62 -1.15 8.62
C LEU A 122 -10.90 -2.43 9.10
N VAL A 123 -11.65 -3.49 9.42
CA VAL A 123 -11.10 -4.79 9.85
C VAL A 123 -11.38 -5.91 8.84
N GLY A 124 -11.57 -5.54 7.57
CA GLY A 124 -11.98 -6.45 6.49
C GLY A 124 -13.49 -6.52 6.32
N ASP A 125 -14.02 -7.62 5.79
CA ASP A 125 -15.46 -7.81 5.51
C ASP A 125 -16.31 -8.07 6.77
N PHE A 126 -15.75 -7.81 7.94
CA PHE A 126 -16.48 -7.87 9.20
C PHE A 126 -16.59 -6.48 9.80
N MET A 127 -17.81 -6.06 10.10
CA MET A 127 -18.08 -4.85 10.86
C MET A 127 -18.46 -5.23 12.30
N PRO A 128 -17.66 -4.88 13.31
CA PRO A 128 -18.06 -5.02 14.71
C PRO A 128 -19.35 -4.24 15.00
N SER A 129 -20.13 -4.69 15.97
CA SER A 129 -21.33 -3.98 16.42
C SER A 129 -21.01 -2.55 16.85
N VAL A 130 -21.80 -1.57 16.40
CA VAL A 130 -21.67 -0.15 16.80
C VAL A 130 -21.82 0.08 18.31
N LYS A 131 -22.35 -0.91 19.04
CA LYS A 131 -22.39 -0.89 20.51
C LYS A 131 -21.00 -0.77 21.14
N VAL A 132 -19.96 -1.31 20.49
CA VAL A 132 -18.58 -1.21 20.98
C VAL A 132 -18.02 0.22 20.85
N THR A 133 -18.67 1.05 20.03
CA THR A 133 -18.38 2.47 19.84
C THR A 133 -19.48 3.36 20.45
N GLY A 134 -20.33 2.83 21.34
CA GLY A 134 -21.35 3.62 22.04
C GLY A 134 -22.55 4.02 21.16
N ASP A 135 -22.90 3.19 20.18
CA ASP A 135 -23.95 3.45 19.19
C ASP A 135 -23.69 4.69 18.31
N LEU A 136 -22.43 5.11 18.23
CA LEU A 136 -21.97 6.15 17.29
C LEU A 136 -21.78 5.53 15.90
N ILE A 137 -22.39 6.16 14.90
CA ILE A 137 -22.24 5.88 13.46
C ILE A 137 -21.86 7.15 12.74
#